data_AF-A0A133SK31-F1
#
_entry.id   AF-A0A133SK31-F1
#
_cell.length_a   1.000
_cell.length_b   1.000
_cell.length_c   1.000
_cell.angle_alpha   90.00
_cell.angle_beta   90.00
_cell.angle_gamma   90.00
#
_symmetry.space_group_name_H-M   'P 1'
#
loop_
_entity.id
_entity.type
_entity.pdbx_description
1 polymer ?
#
loop_
_entity_poly.entity_id
_entity_poly.type
_entity_poly.pdbx_seq_one_letter_code
_entity_poly.pdbx_strand_id
1 'polypeptide(L)'
;MNHMGKFCAKCGTPISENGRFCPNCGAPVEQVQETAVQKPAAVPVQSTPEPVKKGSIREDYFSIKGRLSRKTYAKRFLILMVIGFCFAMLNVLEITALMILTGCAAIVISVSNLMMAARRFHDIGKSGFYCLLFLLPVANVIAIYYVFGKEGTPGPNQYGSVSV
;
A
#
# COMPACT_ATOMS: atom_id res chain seq x y z
N MET A 1 23.93 45.61 -17.77
CA MET A 1 24.23 44.22 -18.17
C MET A 1 25.00 43.59 -17.01
N ASN A 2 24.31 42.93 -16.07
CA ASN A 2 24.95 42.41 -14.85
C ASN A 2 25.23 40.91 -15.02
N HIS A 3 26.49 40.54 -15.25
CA HIS A 3 26.94 39.15 -15.19
C HIS A 3 27.07 38.73 -13.72
N MET A 4 26.20 37.82 -13.27
CA MET A 4 26.35 37.17 -11.95
C MET A 4 27.39 36.05 -12.08
N GLY A 5 28.61 36.31 -11.62
CA GLY A 5 29.68 35.31 -11.59
C GLY A 5 29.36 34.14 -10.66
N LYS A 6 29.75 32.92 -11.05
CA LYS A 6 29.60 31.71 -10.23
C LYS A 6 30.71 31.67 -9.16
N PHE A 7 30.37 31.36 -7.91
CA PHE A 7 31.32 31.23 -6.79
C PHE A 7 31.41 29.78 -6.32
N CYS A 8 32.58 29.37 -5.81
CA CYS A 8 32.77 28.02 -5.27
C CYS A 8 32.03 27.84 -3.95
N ALA A 9 31.18 26.81 -3.84
CA ALA A 9 30.45 26.49 -2.62
C ALA A 9 31.33 26.07 -1.42
N LYS A 10 32.59 25.67 -1.68
CA LYS A 10 33.50 25.17 -0.64
C LYS A 10 34.49 26.22 -0.12
N CYS A 11 34.94 27.14 -0.98
CA CYS A 11 35.96 28.14 -0.61
C CYS A 11 35.62 29.58 -1.00
N GLY A 12 34.47 29.82 -1.64
CA GLY A 12 33.99 31.18 -1.97
C GLY A 12 34.73 31.88 -3.11
N THR A 13 35.78 31.29 -3.69
CA THR A 13 36.52 31.90 -4.81
C THR A 13 35.65 31.96 -6.07
N PRO A 14 35.68 33.06 -6.86
CA PRO A 14 34.99 33.12 -8.16
C PRO A 14 35.55 32.08 -9.12
N ILE A 15 34.67 31.44 -9.89
CA ILE A 15 35.01 30.39 -10.86
C ILE A 15 34.76 30.92 -12.27
N SER A 16 35.68 30.63 -13.20
CA SER A 16 35.49 30.95 -14.62
C SER A 16 34.33 30.16 -15.22
N GLU A 17 33.61 30.74 -16.17
CA GLU A 17 32.31 30.23 -16.66
C GLU A 17 32.31 28.75 -17.09
N ASN A 18 33.46 28.21 -17.50
CA ASN A 18 33.64 26.84 -18.01
C ASN A 18 34.66 25.98 -17.21
N GLY A 19 35.01 26.34 -15.98
CA GLY A 19 35.92 25.54 -15.15
C GLY A 19 35.26 24.25 -14.62
N ARG A 20 35.81 23.07 -14.94
CA ARG A 20 35.31 21.76 -14.42
C ARG A 20 35.68 21.52 -12.95
N PHE A 21 36.70 22.20 -12.45
CA PHE A 21 37.21 22.11 -11.07
C PHE A 21 37.57 23.50 -10.56
N CYS A 22 37.39 23.74 -9.25
CA CYS A 22 37.80 24.99 -8.63
C CYS A 22 39.33 25.07 -8.59
N PRO A 23 39.95 26.13 -9.13
CA PRO A 23 41.42 26.24 -9.19
C PRO A 23 42.08 26.43 -7.82
N ASN A 24 41.31 26.85 -6.81
CA ASN A 24 41.83 27.10 -5.47
C ASN A 24 41.71 25.89 -4.54
N CYS A 25 40.54 25.22 -4.48
CA CYS A 25 40.30 24.13 -3.53
C CYS A 25 40.20 22.73 -4.17
N GLY A 26 40.27 22.63 -5.50
CA GLY A 26 40.16 21.37 -6.24
C GLY A 26 38.78 20.72 -6.22
N ALA A 27 37.76 21.35 -5.61
CA ALA A 27 36.41 20.80 -5.59
C ALA A 27 35.84 20.73 -7.01
N PRO A 28 35.20 19.62 -7.41
CA PRO A 28 34.52 19.53 -8.70
C PRO A 28 33.42 20.58 -8.77
N VAL A 29 33.38 21.31 -9.88
CA VAL A 29 32.35 22.30 -10.14
C VAL A 29 31.29 21.58 -10.94
N GLU A 30 30.24 21.14 -10.24
CA GLU A 30 29.11 20.50 -10.88
C GLU A 30 28.46 21.52 -11.82
N GLN A 31 28.68 21.35 -13.13
CA GLN A 31 27.98 22.12 -14.13
C GLN A 31 26.51 21.71 -14.06
N VAL A 32 25.73 22.49 -13.31
CA VAL A 32 24.27 22.43 -13.36
C VAL A 32 23.89 22.87 -14.78
N GLN A 33 23.79 21.89 -15.68
CA GLN A 33 23.10 22.05 -16.94
C GLN A 33 21.69 22.55 -16.61
N GLU A 34 21.31 23.65 -17.24
CA GLU A 34 19.95 24.15 -17.31
C GLU A 34 19.09 23.17 -18.14
N THR A 35 18.99 21.94 -17.66
CA THR A 35 17.82 21.12 -17.93
C THR A 35 16.85 21.54 -16.84
N ALA A 36 15.75 22.17 -17.25
CA ALA A 36 14.69 22.67 -16.38
C ALA A 36 14.60 21.86 -15.09
N VAL A 37 14.84 22.53 -13.96
CA VAL A 37 14.64 21.97 -12.62
C VAL A 37 13.16 21.59 -12.52
N GLN A 38 12.86 20.34 -12.87
CA GLN A 38 11.73 19.67 -12.27
C GLN A 38 12.11 19.56 -10.79
N LYS A 39 11.55 20.48 -9.99
CA LYS A 39 11.16 20.22 -8.60
C LYS A 39 10.88 18.72 -8.51
N PRO A 40 11.55 17.91 -7.65
CA PRO A 40 11.13 16.52 -7.48
C PRO A 40 9.64 16.61 -7.26
N ALA A 41 8.89 16.10 -8.24
CA ALA A 41 7.49 16.43 -8.34
C ALA A 41 6.95 16.09 -6.96
N ALA A 42 6.46 17.13 -6.27
CA ALA A 42 5.42 16.88 -5.31
C ALA A 42 4.42 16.09 -6.15
N VAL A 43 4.40 14.76 -5.99
CA VAL A 43 3.24 13.97 -6.35
C VAL A 43 2.12 14.84 -5.82
N PRO A 44 1.21 15.33 -6.68
CA PRO A 44 0.12 16.14 -6.20
C PRO A 44 -0.53 15.30 -5.12
N VAL A 45 -0.27 15.66 -3.87
CA VAL A 45 -1.11 15.26 -2.75
C VAL A 45 -2.37 16.02 -3.10
N GLN A 46 -3.22 15.36 -3.88
CA GLN A 46 -4.59 15.76 -4.10
C GLN A 46 -5.19 15.78 -2.70
N SER A 47 -5.07 16.93 -2.06
CA SER A 47 -5.75 17.32 -0.83
C SER A 47 -7.21 17.62 -1.09
N THR A 48 -7.77 17.16 -2.21
CA THR A 48 -9.19 16.87 -2.27
C THR A 48 -9.42 15.68 -1.33
N PRO A 49 -10.18 15.84 -0.23
CA PRO A 49 -10.85 14.68 0.34
C PRO A 49 -11.74 14.17 -0.79
N GLU A 50 -11.27 13.16 -1.54
CA GLU A 50 -12.11 12.48 -2.49
C GLU A 50 -13.34 12.03 -1.70
N PRO A 51 -14.55 12.36 -2.17
CA PRO A 51 -15.76 11.97 -1.47
C PRO A 51 -15.70 10.46 -1.29
N VAL A 52 -15.81 10.01 -0.04
CA VAL A 52 -15.79 8.59 0.33
C VAL A 52 -16.93 7.91 -0.42
N LYS A 53 -16.64 7.41 -1.62
CA LYS A 53 -17.58 6.62 -2.41
C LYS A 53 -17.82 5.35 -1.62
N LYS A 54 -19.05 5.18 -1.14
CA LYS A 54 -19.50 3.92 -0.54
C LYS A 54 -19.30 2.83 -1.59
N GLY A 55 -18.32 1.96 -1.37
CA GLY A 55 -17.95 0.90 -2.30
C GLY A 55 -19.13 -0.05 -2.55
N SER A 56 -19.20 -0.59 -3.77
CA SER A 56 -20.07 -1.74 -4.03
C SER A 56 -19.56 -2.98 -3.29
N ILE A 57 -20.41 -3.99 -3.01
CA ILE A 57 -20.01 -5.27 -2.40
C ILE A 57 -18.80 -5.88 -3.13
N ARG A 58 -18.78 -5.77 -4.46
CA ARG A 58 -17.65 -6.24 -5.27
C ARG A 58 -16.34 -5.52 -4.94
N GLU A 59 -16.38 -4.20 -4.79
CA GLU A 59 -15.21 -3.39 -4.44
C GLU A 59 -14.79 -3.61 -2.99
N ASP A 60 -15.78 -3.87 -2.13
CA ASP A 60 -15.57 -4.05 -0.70
C ASP A 60 -15.01 -5.41 -0.32
N TYR A 61 -15.35 -6.46 -1.04
CA TYR A 61 -15.00 -7.84 -0.69
C TYR A 61 -14.14 -8.55 -1.76
N PHE A 62 -14.21 -8.11 -3.02
CA PHE A 62 -13.58 -8.77 -4.17
C PHE A 62 -12.67 -7.84 -4.98
N SER A 63 -12.00 -6.91 -4.29
CA SER A 63 -10.97 -6.04 -4.89
C SER A 63 -9.65 -6.16 -4.14
N ILE A 64 -8.55 -6.08 -4.88
CA ILE A 64 -7.18 -6.03 -4.36
C ILE A 64 -6.66 -4.58 -4.33
N LYS A 65 -7.36 -3.66 -5.00
CA LYS A 65 -6.94 -2.26 -5.12
C LYS A 65 -7.18 -1.50 -3.81
N GLY A 66 -6.26 -0.60 -3.49
CA GLY A 66 -6.35 0.25 -2.30
C GLY A 66 -5.85 -0.43 -1.02
N ARG A 67 -6.20 0.18 0.11
CA ARG A 67 -5.75 -0.18 1.45
C ARG A 67 -6.92 -0.29 2.40
N LEU A 68 -6.91 -1.31 3.26
CA LEU A 68 -8.01 -1.54 4.19
C LEU A 68 -7.56 -1.27 5.64
N SER A 69 -8.30 -0.40 6.33
CA SER A 69 -8.04 -0.09 7.73
C SER A 69 -8.20 -1.33 8.62
N ARG A 70 -7.44 -1.40 9.74
CA ARG A 70 -7.53 -2.51 10.70
C ARG A 70 -8.97 -2.74 11.20
N LYS A 71 -9.69 -1.66 11.51
CA LYS A 71 -11.06 -1.71 12.05
C LYS A 71 -12.04 -2.21 10.98
N THR A 72 -11.95 -1.68 9.77
CA THR A 72 -12.79 -2.10 8.65
C THR A 72 -12.53 -3.57 8.30
N TYR A 73 -11.26 -3.98 8.23
CA TYR A 73 -10.87 -5.37 8.01
C TYR A 73 -11.45 -6.30 9.06
N ALA A 74 -11.26 -5.99 10.35
CA ALA A 74 -11.77 -6.81 11.45
C ALA A 74 -13.30 -6.98 11.40
N LYS A 75 -14.04 -5.88 11.12
CA LYS A 75 -15.50 -5.94 10.97
C LYS A 75 -15.93 -6.84 9.80
N ARG A 76 -15.34 -6.64 8.61
CA ARG A 76 -15.69 -7.41 7.40
C ARG A 76 -15.31 -8.89 7.56
N PHE A 77 -14.14 -9.17 8.14
CA PHE A 77 -13.72 -10.52 8.49
C PHE A 77 -14.70 -11.20 9.45
N LEU A 78 -15.13 -10.51 10.51
CA LEU A 78 -16.08 -11.05 11.47
C LEU A 78 -17.43 -11.38 10.82
N ILE A 79 -17.93 -10.52 9.93
CA ILE A 79 -19.16 -10.77 9.17
C ILE A 79 -19.02 -12.04 8.32
N LEU A 80 -17.93 -12.16 7.55
CA LEU A 80 -17.69 -13.36 6.74
C LEU A 80 -17.47 -14.62 7.59
N MET A 81 -16.86 -14.49 8.77
CA MET A 81 -16.67 -15.58 9.71
C MET A 81 -18.02 -16.11 10.21
N VAL A 82 -18.95 -15.23 10.59
CA VAL A 82 -20.30 -15.62 11.02
C VAL A 82 -21.07 -16.28 9.87
N ILE A 83 -21.02 -15.69 8.67
CA ILE A 83 -21.67 -16.29 7.49
C ILE A 83 -21.09 -17.68 7.20
N GLY A 84 -19.75 -17.80 7.16
CA GLY A 84 -19.06 -19.07 6.94
C GLY A 84 -19.41 -20.12 7.99
N PHE A 85 -19.50 -19.71 9.26
CA PHE A 85 -19.94 -20.58 10.35
C PHE A 85 -21.37 -21.09 10.13
N CYS A 86 -22.32 -20.21 9.77
CA CYS A 86 -23.69 -20.61 9.45
C CYS A 86 -23.74 -21.62 8.29
N PHE A 87 -22.98 -21.41 7.22
CA PHE A 87 -22.87 -22.39 6.12
C PHE A 87 -22.26 -23.71 6.58
N ALA A 88 -21.25 -23.68 7.45
CA ALA A 88 -20.64 -24.88 8.00
C ALA A 88 -21.64 -25.70 8.85
N MET A 89 -22.53 -25.05 9.61
CA MET A 89 -23.57 -25.72 10.40
C MET A 89 -24.57 -26.49 9.54
N LEU A 90 -24.81 -26.07 8.29
CA LEU A 90 -25.69 -26.80 7.38
C LEU A 90 -25.16 -28.20 7.04
N ASN A 91 -23.84 -28.42 7.14
CA ASN A 91 -23.25 -29.74 6.87
C ASN A 91 -23.62 -30.81 7.91
N VAL A 92 -24.14 -30.43 9.07
CA VAL A 92 -24.65 -31.37 10.10
C VAL A 92 -25.83 -32.19 9.58
N LEU A 93 -26.54 -31.71 8.56
CA LEU A 93 -27.66 -32.43 7.95
C LEU A 93 -27.22 -33.61 7.07
N GLU A 94 -25.92 -33.76 6.80
CA GLU A 94 -25.33 -34.84 5.99
C GLU A 94 -25.95 -35.01 4.58
N ILE A 95 -26.53 -33.94 4.03
CA ILE A 95 -27.10 -33.94 2.67
C ILE A 95 -26.00 -33.60 1.65
N THR A 96 -25.67 -34.53 0.75
CA THR A 96 -24.60 -34.38 -0.26
C THR A 96 -24.71 -33.11 -1.09
N ALA A 97 -25.90 -32.76 -1.56
CA ALA A 97 -26.12 -31.54 -2.35
C ALA A 97 -25.77 -30.27 -1.55
N LEU A 98 -26.06 -30.28 -0.24
CA LEU A 98 -25.76 -29.19 0.67
C LEU A 98 -24.25 -29.07 0.94
N MET A 99 -23.54 -30.20 1.04
CA MET A 99 -22.07 -30.21 1.17
C MET A 99 -21.37 -29.59 -0.04
N ILE A 100 -21.86 -29.88 -1.25
CA ILE A 100 -21.31 -29.28 -2.48
C ILE A 100 -21.56 -27.76 -2.46
N LEU A 101 -22.77 -27.34 -2.13
CA LEU A 101 -23.14 -25.93 -2.06
C LEU A 101 -22.30 -25.16 -1.01
N THR A 102 -22.18 -25.70 0.20
CA THR A 102 -21.41 -25.09 1.29
C THR A 102 -19.92 -25.08 0.97
N GLY A 103 -19.39 -26.11 0.28
CA GLY A 103 -18.03 -26.14 -0.24
C GLY A 103 -17.75 -25.01 -1.24
N CYS A 104 -18.66 -24.80 -2.21
CA CYS A 104 -18.57 -23.67 -3.14
C CYS A 104 -18.60 -22.31 -2.41
N ALA A 105 -19.51 -22.16 -1.44
CA ALA A 105 -19.60 -20.95 -0.62
C ALA A 105 -18.31 -20.70 0.18
N ALA A 106 -17.71 -21.75 0.76
CA ALA A 106 -16.46 -21.67 1.50
C ALA A 106 -15.30 -21.17 0.62
N ILE A 107 -15.23 -21.60 -0.65
CA ILE A 107 -14.22 -21.10 -1.61
C ILE A 107 -14.42 -19.60 -1.86
N VAL A 108 -15.65 -19.16 -2.14
CA VAL A 108 -15.95 -17.73 -2.40
C VAL A 108 -15.59 -16.86 -1.18
N ILE A 109 -15.96 -17.30 0.02
CA ILE A 109 -15.63 -16.61 1.27
C ILE A 109 -14.12 -16.57 1.48
N SER A 110 -13.41 -17.67 1.21
CA SER A 110 -11.95 -17.75 1.35
C SER A 110 -11.22 -16.80 0.39
N VAL A 111 -11.66 -16.74 -0.87
CA VAL A 111 -11.11 -15.79 -1.85
C VAL A 111 -11.32 -14.35 -1.39
N SER A 112 -12.52 -14.01 -0.90
CA SER A 112 -12.78 -12.68 -0.37
C SER A 112 -11.88 -12.33 0.82
N ASN A 113 -11.71 -13.26 1.77
CA ASN A 113 -10.81 -13.09 2.92
C ASN A 113 -9.37 -12.83 2.48
N LEU A 114 -8.88 -13.55 1.47
CA LEU A 114 -7.52 -13.37 0.93
C LEU A 114 -7.36 -11.99 0.25
N MET A 115 -8.35 -11.55 -0.53
CA MET A 115 -8.33 -10.24 -1.18
C MET A 115 -8.38 -9.08 -0.18
N MET A 116 -9.18 -9.21 0.88
CA MET A 116 -9.20 -8.25 1.99
C MET A 116 -7.88 -8.24 2.77
N ALA A 117 -7.30 -9.41 3.05
CA ALA A 117 -6.01 -9.51 3.69
C ALA A 117 -4.89 -8.86 2.86
N ALA A 118 -4.93 -8.98 1.52
CA ALA A 118 -3.95 -8.35 0.64
C ALA A 118 -3.98 -6.84 0.79
N ARG A 119 -5.19 -6.25 0.82
CA ARG A 119 -5.38 -4.82 1.09
C ARG A 119 -4.98 -4.41 2.52
N ARG A 120 -5.09 -5.31 3.49
CA ARG A 120 -4.60 -5.09 4.85
C ARG A 120 -3.07 -5.06 4.87
N PHE A 121 -2.40 -5.94 4.13
CA PHE A 121 -0.94 -5.88 3.98
C PHE A 121 -0.47 -4.63 3.26
N HIS A 122 -1.19 -4.19 2.22
CA HIS A 122 -0.96 -2.89 1.58
C HIS A 122 -1.05 -1.74 2.57
N ASP A 123 -1.98 -1.81 3.52
CA ASP A 123 -2.11 -0.80 4.58
C ASP A 123 -0.91 -0.73 5.52
N ILE A 124 -0.19 -1.83 5.70
CA ILE A 124 1.03 -1.92 6.52
C ILE A 124 2.29 -1.59 5.69
N GLY A 125 2.12 -1.24 4.41
CA GLY A 125 3.23 -0.97 3.49
C GLY A 125 3.96 -2.23 3.01
N LYS A 126 3.30 -3.39 3.07
CA LYS A 126 3.81 -4.67 2.55
C LYS A 126 3.08 -5.04 1.27
N SER A 127 3.66 -5.93 0.46
CA SER A 127 3.01 -6.45 -0.74
C SER A 127 1.86 -7.40 -0.37
N GLY A 128 0.81 -7.45 -1.19
CA GLY A 128 -0.31 -8.38 -1.00
C GLY A 128 0.10 -9.86 -1.01
N PHE A 129 1.28 -10.20 -1.54
CA PHE A 129 1.85 -11.55 -1.52
C PHE A 129 2.07 -12.12 -0.13
N TYR A 130 2.17 -11.27 0.90
CA TYR A 130 2.23 -11.72 2.30
C TYR A 130 0.98 -12.50 2.73
N CYS A 131 -0.12 -12.46 1.96
CA CYS A 131 -1.28 -13.34 2.17
C CYS A 131 -0.96 -14.83 2.02
N LEU A 132 0.07 -15.20 1.25
CA LEU A 132 0.48 -16.60 1.09
C LEU A 132 0.94 -17.21 2.42
N LEU A 133 1.33 -16.37 3.40
CA LEU A 133 1.68 -16.83 4.74
C LEU A 133 0.51 -17.52 5.45
N PHE A 134 -0.75 -17.21 5.10
CA PHE A 134 -1.92 -17.90 5.66
C PHE A 134 -2.00 -19.38 5.27
N LEU A 135 -1.35 -19.80 4.17
CA LEU A 135 -1.33 -21.19 3.72
C LEU A 135 -0.28 -22.04 4.44
N LEU A 136 0.60 -21.41 5.22
CA LEU A 136 1.69 -22.09 5.92
C LEU A 136 1.32 -22.23 7.42
N PRO A 137 1.22 -23.45 7.98
CA PRO A 137 0.70 -23.73 9.33
C PRO A 137 1.40 -23.03 10.51
N VAL A 138 2.59 -22.46 10.30
CA VAL A 138 3.34 -21.68 11.31
C VAL A 138 3.44 -20.20 10.92
N ALA A 139 3.63 -19.89 9.63
CA ALA A 139 3.73 -18.51 9.17
C ALA A 139 2.37 -17.79 9.20
N ASN A 140 1.27 -18.54 9.25
CA ASN A 140 -0.08 -18.02 9.43
C ASN A 140 -0.23 -17.23 10.74
N VAL A 141 0.45 -17.61 11.82
CA VAL A 141 0.43 -16.88 13.10
C VAL A 141 1.02 -15.48 12.92
N ILE A 142 2.14 -15.37 12.19
CA ILE A 142 2.77 -14.11 11.85
C ILE A 142 1.84 -13.26 10.98
N ALA A 143 1.18 -13.88 9.99
CA ALA A 143 0.20 -13.21 9.14
C ALA A 143 -0.96 -12.63 9.96
N ILE A 144 -1.52 -13.42 10.88
CA ILE A 144 -2.58 -13.02 11.82
C ILE A 144 -2.15 -11.80 12.64
N TYR A 145 -0.94 -11.84 13.22
CA TYR A 145 -0.39 -10.72 13.96
C TYR A 145 -0.29 -9.45 13.10
N TYR A 146 0.16 -9.56 11.85
CA TYR A 146 0.20 -8.41 10.95
C TYR A 146 -1.19 -7.85 10.66
N VAL A 147 -2.16 -8.69 10.28
CA VAL A 147 -3.47 -8.18 9.84
C VAL A 147 -4.32 -7.63 11.00
N PHE A 148 -4.25 -8.22 12.20
CA PHE A 148 -5.05 -7.82 13.36
C PHE A 148 -4.30 -6.98 14.40
N GLY A 149 -3.01 -7.23 14.59
CA GLY A 149 -2.22 -6.56 15.63
C GLY A 149 -1.60 -5.25 15.14
N LYS A 150 -0.91 -5.29 14.00
CA LYS A 150 -0.10 -4.16 13.54
C LYS A 150 -0.93 -3.00 13.00
N GLU A 151 -0.52 -1.78 13.34
CA GLU A 151 -1.10 -0.55 12.81
C GLU A 151 -0.72 -0.30 11.35
N GLY A 152 -1.62 0.40 10.64
CA GLY A 152 -1.37 0.84 9.27
C GLY A 152 -0.32 1.94 9.19
N THR A 153 0.20 2.20 7.99
CA THR A 153 1.09 3.35 7.77
C THR A 153 0.30 4.65 7.87
N PRO A 154 0.81 5.68 8.60
CA PRO A 154 0.13 6.95 8.73
C PRO A 154 0.09 7.68 7.38
N GLY A 155 -1.04 8.32 7.09
CA GLY A 155 -1.26 9.03 5.84
C GLY A 155 -1.30 8.11 4.59
N PRO A 156 -1.32 8.71 3.39
CA PRO A 156 -1.26 7.97 2.13
C PRO A 156 0.05 7.19 1.99
N ASN A 157 0.00 6.02 1.33
CA ASN A 157 1.20 5.25 0.97
C ASN A 157 1.14 4.89 -0.52
N GLN A 158 2.08 4.08 -1.01
CA GLN A 158 2.16 3.67 -2.42
C GLN A 158 0.91 2.95 -2.97
N TYR A 159 0.02 2.49 -2.10
CA TYR A 159 -1.24 1.83 -2.43
C TYR A 159 -2.46 2.77 -2.34
N GLY A 160 -2.25 4.06 -2.09
CA GLY A 160 -3.27 5.10 -2.05
C GLY A 160 -3.66 5.54 -0.63
N SER A 161 -4.82 6.22 -0.54
CA SER A 161 -5.49 6.55 0.72
C SER A 161 -6.17 5.32 1.32
N VAL A 162 -6.50 5.39 2.61
CA VAL A 162 -7.24 4.31 3.29
C VAL A 162 -8.67 4.29 2.77
N SER A 163 -9.10 3.17 2.18
CA SER A 163 -10.51 2.98 1.83
C SER A 163 -11.31 2.62 3.09
N VAL A 164 -12.49 3.24 3.20
CA VAL A 164 -13.34 3.19 4.40
C VAL A 164 -14.08 1.86 4.52
#